data_AF-A0A6J1PFX0-F1
#
_entry.id   AF-A0A6J1PFX0-F1
#
_cell.length_a   1.000
_cell.length_b   1.000
_cell.length_c   1.000
_cell.angle_alpha   90.00
_cell.angle_beta   90.00
_cell.angle_gamma   90.00
#
_symmetry.space_group_name_H-M   'P 1'
#
loop_
_entity.id
_entity.type
_entity.pdbx_description
1 polymer ?
#
loop_
_entity_poly.entity_id
_entity_poly.type
_entity_poly.pdbx_seq_one_letter_code
_entity_poly.pdbx_strand_id
1 'polypeptide(L)'
;MESEARNQINNDYNKFFYATMCHVCKRIGDGVPLKLCSNCKMISYCGQEHQKQHWKQHKPLCKAIQNVLQGRQGYNMNVRGETSEEWINIKQMFMLLVSRVLKRRLTMCEMQMFKFPRECLICHERNAQSLKVCQKCATCFCIKDHEDGIEHRNICASLELCFRSDLLATKEDRTNSCVPDMISYAKHVFDTNIEFLDMNDFIDAYGVIRDDSDPDGALAADHSQYLTRPLTLFCAMRLLHYSPRSNKDFVVHVVGASRAEECTLIGWEVLSCLLEIVMSVTIVMIGPELKYKYTSNACDPCTSSDNKSLFLSTTMRYTTTMYAARHS
;
A
#
# COMPACT_ATOMS: atom_id res chain seq x y z
N MET A 1 17.89 25.14 -27.04
CA MET A 1 18.71 24.71 -25.88
C MET A 1 17.85 24.82 -24.64
N GLU A 2 16.85 23.95 -24.55
CA GLU A 2 15.96 23.87 -23.40
C GLU A 2 16.60 22.96 -22.35
N SER A 3 16.75 23.53 -21.17
CA SER A 3 17.54 23.09 -20.04
C SER A 3 17.43 21.60 -19.70
N GLU A 4 18.61 20.97 -19.64
CA GLU A 4 18.93 19.65 -19.08
C GLU A 4 18.67 19.54 -17.55
N ALA A 5 17.78 20.37 -16.99
CA ALA A 5 17.54 20.52 -15.56
C ALA A 5 16.30 19.76 -15.03
N ARG A 6 15.62 18.93 -15.84
CA ARG A 6 14.42 18.16 -15.41
C ARG A 6 14.68 16.69 -15.07
N ASN A 7 15.94 16.23 -15.09
CA ASN A 7 16.28 14.80 -15.01
C ASN A 7 16.83 14.30 -13.66
N GLN A 8 16.56 15.01 -12.56
CA GLN A 8 16.78 14.45 -11.22
C GLN A 8 15.51 14.53 -10.40
N ILE A 9 14.49 13.80 -10.85
CA ILE A 9 13.39 13.41 -9.98
C ILE A 9 13.95 12.29 -9.10
N ASN A 10 14.16 12.57 -7.80
CA ASN A 10 14.56 11.59 -6.79
C ASN A 10 13.35 10.74 -6.37
N ASN A 11 12.50 10.38 -7.33
CA ASN A 11 11.26 9.66 -7.06
C ASN A 11 11.66 8.24 -6.69
N ASP A 12 11.31 7.83 -5.47
CA ASP A 12 11.26 6.41 -5.12
C ASP A 12 10.15 5.73 -5.94
N TYR A 13 10.46 5.46 -7.21
CA TYR A 13 9.57 4.84 -8.17
C TYR A 13 9.31 3.36 -7.85
N ASN A 14 9.88 2.81 -6.78
CA ASN A 14 9.64 1.43 -6.33
C ASN A 14 8.51 1.33 -5.27
N LYS A 15 7.79 2.42 -5.00
CA LYS A 15 6.63 2.39 -4.10
C LYS A 15 5.53 1.42 -4.57
N PHE A 16 5.26 1.39 -5.87
CA PHE A 16 4.27 0.51 -6.48
C PHE A 16 4.64 0.17 -7.93
N PHE A 17 4.01 -0.88 -8.46
CA PHE A 17 4.23 -1.39 -9.81
C PHE A 17 2.93 -1.67 -10.55
N TYR A 18 2.89 -1.24 -11.82
CA TYR A 18 1.89 -1.64 -12.81
C TYR A 18 2.62 -1.98 -14.11
N ALA A 19 2.30 -3.12 -14.72
CA ALA A 19 2.96 -3.57 -15.95
C ALA A 19 2.64 -2.70 -17.19
N THR A 20 1.60 -1.87 -17.09
CA THR A 20 0.97 -1.06 -18.14
C THR A 20 1.43 0.40 -18.16
N MET A 21 2.38 0.80 -17.30
CA MET A 21 2.92 2.16 -17.24
C MET A 21 4.44 2.16 -17.22
N CYS A 22 5.06 3.31 -17.49
CA CYS A 22 6.50 3.44 -17.32
C CYS A 22 6.86 3.30 -15.84
N HIS A 23 7.75 2.36 -15.50
CA HIS A 23 8.13 2.13 -14.11
C HIS A 23 8.67 3.38 -13.41
N VAL A 24 9.42 4.23 -14.13
CA VAL A 24 10.11 5.40 -13.55
C VAL A 24 9.20 6.63 -13.47
N CYS A 25 8.63 7.07 -14.60
CA CYS A 25 7.82 8.31 -14.63
C CYS A 25 6.32 8.09 -14.39
N LYS A 26 5.88 6.83 -14.21
CA LYS A 26 4.48 6.44 -13.95
C LYS A 26 3.46 6.85 -15.02
N ARG A 27 3.91 7.37 -16.17
CA ARG A 27 3.05 7.71 -17.31
C ARG A 27 2.49 6.45 -18.00
N ILE A 28 1.23 6.53 -18.38
CA ILE A 28 0.43 5.51 -19.09
C ILE A 28 -0.36 6.19 -20.22
N GLY A 29 -0.84 5.40 -21.18
CA GLY A 29 -1.81 5.83 -22.18
C GLY A 29 -1.35 5.71 -23.62
N ASP A 30 -2.30 5.89 -24.54
CA ASP A 30 -2.11 5.64 -25.98
C ASP A 30 -1.03 6.56 -26.60
N GLY A 31 -0.70 7.68 -25.96
CA GLY A 31 0.40 8.58 -26.34
C GLY A 31 1.77 8.25 -25.71
N VAL A 32 1.88 7.22 -24.88
CA VAL A 32 3.13 6.87 -24.17
C VAL A 32 3.70 5.58 -24.77
N PRO A 33 4.81 5.65 -25.54
CA PRO A 33 5.39 4.46 -26.17
C PRO A 33 6.10 3.58 -25.14
N LEU A 34 5.37 2.65 -24.54
CA LEU A 34 5.92 1.73 -23.55
C LEU A 34 6.62 0.55 -24.23
N LYS A 35 7.89 0.36 -23.87
CA LYS A 35 8.74 -0.74 -24.32
C LYS A 35 9.00 -1.68 -23.16
N LEU A 36 8.65 -2.95 -23.34
CA LEU A 36 9.00 -4.01 -22.39
C LEU A 36 10.52 -4.20 -22.34
N CYS A 37 11.06 -4.51 -21.16
CA CYS A 37 12.44 -4.96 -21.04
C CYS A 37 12.69 -6.13 -22.00
N SER A 38 13.67 -5.99 -22.89
CA SER A 38 13.96 -6.95 -23.96
C SER A 38 14.26 -8.36 -23.45
N ASN A 39 14.77 -8.47 -22.21
CA ASN A 39 15.18 -9.73 -21.62
C ASN A 39 14.00 -10.37 -20.87
N CYS A 40 13.59 -9.79 -19.74
CA CYS A 40 12.58 -10.42 -18.87
C CYS A 40 11.13 -10.28 -19.35
N LYS A 41 10.82 -9.28 -20.18
CA LYS A 41 9.45 -8.96 -20.65
C LYS A 41 8.42 -8.67 -19.52
N MET A 42 8.87 -8.42 -18.29
CA MET A 42 8.00 -8.25 -17.11
C MET A 42 7.81 -6.81 -16.62
N ILE A 43 8.51 -5.85 -17.23
CA ILE A 43 8.49 -4.43 -16.83
C ILE A 43 8.62 -3.56 -18.07
N SER A 44 8.01 -2.37 -18.05
CA SER A 44 7.99 -1.45 -19.18
C SER A 44 8.54 -0.06 -18.85
N TYR A 45 9.10 0.59 -19.87
CA TYR A 45 9.65 1.95 -19.81
C TYR A 45 9.20 2.74 -21.03
N CYS A 46 9.00 4.06 -20.90
CA CYS A 46 8.67 4.91 -22.05
C CYS A 46 9.87 5.16 -23.00
N GLY A 47 11.07 4.71 -22.63
CA GLY A 47 12.29 4.91 -23.41
C GLY A 47 13.54 4.35 -22.73
N GLN A 48 14.66 4.41 -23.45
CA GLN A 48 15.94 3.87 -22.99
C GLN A 48 16.50 4.62 -21.77
N GLU A 49 16.21 5.91 -21.65
CA GLU A 49 16.69 6.75 -20.56
C GLU A 49 16.15 6.28 -19.19
N HIS A 50 14.83 6.10 -19.06
CA HIS A 50 14.24 5.52 -17.84
C HIS A 50 14.65 4.07 -17.60
N GLN A 51 14.90 3.29 -18.66
CA GLN A 51 15.46 1.94 -18.49
C GLN A 51 16.88 2.00 -17.89
N LYS A 52 17.75 2.88 -18.39
CA LYS A 52 19.11 3.08 -17.86
C LYS A 52 19.08 3.55 -16.40
N GLN A 53 18.19 4.50 -16.08
CA GLN A 53 18.00 5.01 -14.72
C GLN A 53 17.67 3.89 -13.73
N HIS A 54 16.74 2.99 -14.09
CA HIS A 54 16.36 1.86 -13.23
C HIS A 54 17.32 0.65 -13.32
N TRP A 55 18.21 0.59 -14.33
CA TRP A 55 18.95 -0.63 -14.67
C TRP A 55 19.80 -1.18 -13.53
N LYS A 56 20.46 -0.32 -12.74
CA LYS A 56 21.28 -0.77 -11.60
C LYS A 56 20.46 -1.59 -10.60
N GLN A 57 19.21 -1.20 -10.36
CA GLN A 57 18.30 -1.89 -9.44
C GLN A 57 17.64 -3.11 -10.11
N HIS A 58 17.21 -2.99 -11.37
CA HIS A 58 16.50 -4.06 -12.07
C HIS A 58 17.40 -5.22 -12.53
N LYS A 59 18.66 -4.96 -12.89
CA LYS A 59 19.57 -5.93 -13.53
C LYS A 59 19.72 -7.24 -12.75
N PRO A 60 19.89 -7.27 -11.41
CA PRO A 60 19.96 -8.51 -10.65
C PRO A 60 18.70 -9.37 -10.81
N LEU A 61 17.51 -8.77 -10.65
CA LEU A 61 16.24 -9.46 -10.82
C LEU A 61 16.05 -9.94 -12.26
N CYS A 62 16.35 -9.08 -13.23
CA CYS A 62 16.24 -9.39 -14.65
C CYS A 62 17.05 -10.65 -15.01
N LYS A 63 18.30 -10.75 -14.53
CA LYS A 63 19.14 -11.93 -14.73
C LYS A 63 18.59 -13.17 -14.02
N ALA A 64 18.09 -13.03 -12.80
CA ALA A 64 17.50 -14.14 -12.06
C ALA A 64 16.25 -14.71 -12.78
N ILE A 65 15.38 -13.83 -13.29
CA ILE A 65 14.23 -14.20 -14.12
C ILE A 65 14.69 -14.98 -15.36
N GLN A 66 15.68 -14.47 -16.10
CA GLN A 66 16.22 -15.15 -17.28
C GLN A 66 16.79 -16.53 -16.95
N ASN A 67 17.54 -16.65 -15.86
CA ASN A 67 18.10 -17.93 -15.43
C ASN A 67 17.00 -18.97 -15.12
N VAL A 68 15.90 -18.56 -14.49
CA VAL A 68 14.78 -19.48 -14.21
C VAL A 68 14.06 -19.86 -15.50
N LEU A 69 13.82 -18.92 -16.41
CA LEU A 69 13.16 -19.19 -17.70
C LEU A 69 13.99 -20.06 -18.64
N GLN A 70 15.32 -19.94 -18.63
CA GLN A 70 16.24 -20.73 -19.45
C GLN A 70 16.69 -22.03 -18.78
N GLY A 71 16.35 -22.23 -17.50
CA GLY A 71 16.75 -23.41 -16.74
C GLY A 71 16.04 -24.68 -17.22
N ARG A 72 16.69 -25.84 -17.03
CA ARG A 72 16.15 -27.18 -17.36
C ARG A 72 14.84 -27.53 -16.63
N GLN A 73 14.39 -26.71 -15.67
CA GLN A 73 13.15 -26.91 -14.93
C GLN A 73 11.88 -26.51 -15.71
N GLY A 74 12.01 -26.05 -16.96
CA GLY A 74 10.88 -26.01 -17.90
C GLY A 74 9.68 -25.18 -17.43
N TYR A 75 9.93 -24.14 -16.64
CA TYR A 75 8.85 -23.36 -16.04
C TYR A 75 8.18 -22.49 -17.09
N ASN A 76 7.03 -22.96 -17.59
CA ASN A 76 6.31 -22.28 -18.65
C ASN A 76 5.23 -21.37 -18.05
N MET A 77 5.48 -20.07 -18.10
CA MET A 77 4.51 -19.04 -17.73
C MET A 77 3.35 -18.88 -18.76
N ASN A 78 3.28 -19.73 -19.79
CA ASN A 78 2.27 -19.69 -20.86
C ASN A 78 1.26 -20.85 -20.80
N VAL A 79 1.13 -21.56 -19.67
CA VAL A 79 0.05 -22.56 -19.51
C VAL A 79 -1.30 -21.83 -19.55
N ARG A 80 -2.12 -22.13 -20.56
CA ARG A 80 -3.52 -21.67 -20.65
C ARG A 80 -4.44 -22.75 -20.12
N GLY A 81 -5.50 -22.33 -19.43
CA GLY A 81 -6.63 -23.20 -19.10
C GLY A 81 -6.68 -23.69 -17.64
N GLU A 82 -5.88 -23.08 -16.78
CA GLU A 82 -5.89 -23.38 -15.35
C GLU A 82 -6.88 -22.50 -14.59
N THR A 83 -7.43 -23.04 -13.53
CA THR A 83 -8.23 -22.30 -12.55
C THR A 83 -7.44 -21.13 -11.98
N SER A 84 -8.12 -20.11 -11.44
CA SER A 84 -7.43 -18.96 -10.83
C SER A 84 -6.46 -19.37 -9.71
N GLU A 85 -6.75 -20.45 -8.98
CA GLU A 85 -5.90 -20.98 -7.91
C GLU A 85 -4.60 -21.59 -8.44
N GLU A 86 -4.69 -22.43 -9.46
CA GLU A 86 -3.52 -23.01 -10.14
C GLU A 86 -2.62 -21.90 -10.71
N TRP A 87 -3.21 -20.87 -11.32
CA TRP A 87 -2.44 -19.72 -11.82
C TRP A 87 -1.71 -18.95 -10.71
N ILE A 88 -2.36 -18.76 -9.55
CA ILE A 88 -1.74 -18.16 -8.37
C ILE A 88 -0.55 -19.01 -7.90
N ASN A 89 -0.73 -20.34 -7.84
CA ASN A 89 0.34 -21.27 -7.47
C ASN A 89 1.50 -21.20 -8.46
N ILE A 90 1.21 -21.06 -9.76
CA ILE A 90 2.24 -20.88 -10.77
C ILE A 90 3.03 -19.58 -10.52
N LYS A 91 2.34 -18.45 -10.31
CA LYS A 91 3.04 -17.19 -10.02
C LYS A 91 3.89 -17.28 -8.75
N GLN A 92 3.38 -17.94 -7.70
CA GLN A 92 4.10 -18.12 -6.44
C GLN A 92 5.34 -18.99 -6.59
N MET A 93 5.24 -20.14 -7.27
CA MET A 93 6.38 -21.03 -7.48
C MET A 93 7.47 -20.33 -8.30
N PHE A 94 7.10 -19.62 -9.36
CA PHE A 94 8.06 -18.85 -10.16
C PHE A 94 8.76 -17.78 -9.31
N MET A 95 8.01 -17.04 -8.51
CA MET A 95 8.52 -16.03 -7.61
C MET A 95 9.51 -16.62 -6.57
N LEU A 96 9.23 -17.81 -6.03
CA LEU A 96 10.12 -18.52 -5.10
C LEU A 96 11.43 -18.96 -5.78
N LEU A 97 11.34 -19.53 -7.00
CA LEU A 97 12.51 -19.93 -7.78
C LEU A 97 13.40 -18.73 -8.10
N VAL A 98 12.81 -17.60 -8.53
CA VAL A 98 13.56 -16.37 -8.79
C VAL A 98 14.23 -15.83 -7.53
N SER A 99 13.51 -15.79 -6.40
CA SER A 99 14.06 -15.39 -5.10
C SER A 99 15.26 -16.25 -4.69
N ARG A 100 15.18 -17.57 -4.91
CA ARG A 100 16.27 -18.52 -4.63
C ARG A 100 17.51 -18.24 -5.49
N VAL A 101 17.33 -17.99 -6.78
CA VAL A 101 18.45 -17.63 -7.69
C VAL A 101 19.04 -16.26 -7.32
N LEU A 102 18.18 -15.33 -6.92
CA LEU A 102 18.56 -13.96 -6.53
C LEU A 102 19.27 -13.90 -5.16
N LYS A 103 19.11 -14.94 -4.32
CA LYS A 103 19.72 -15.08 -2.98
C LYS A 103 19.36 -13.96 -1.99
N ARG A 104 18.20 -13.33 -2.18
CA ARG A 104 17.62 -12.36 -1.25
C ARG A 104 16.11 -12.35 -1.40
N ARG A 105 15.42 -11.80 -0.39
CA ARG A 105 13.99 -11.51 -0.51
C ARG A 105 13.74 -10.51 -1.64
N LEU A 106 12.60 -10.69 -2.30
CA LEU A 106 12.09 -9.71 -3.26
C LEU A 106 11.60 -8.48 -2.51
N THR A 107 11.83 -7.30 -3.08
CA THR A 107 11.17 -6.08 -2.61
C THR A 107 9.68 -6.11 -2.96
N MET A 108 8.89 -5.21 -2.37
CA MET A 108 7.45 -5.12 -2.66
C MET A 108 7.17 -4.89 -4.15
N CYS A 109 7.88 -3.94 -4.77
CA CYS A 109 7.76 -3.70 -6.21
C CYS A 109 8.13 -4.93 -7.05
N GLU A 110 9.20 -5.65 -6.69
CA GLU A 110 9.59 -6.86 -7.41
C GLU A 110 8.55 -7.97 -7.24
N MET A 111 7.96 -8.12 -6.06
CA MET A 111 6.87 -9.06 -5.81
C MET A 111 5.64 -8.74 -6.67
N GLN A 112 5.27 -7.46 -6.77
CA GLN A 112 4.17 -6.99 -7.60
C GLN A 112 4.39 -7.31 -9.09
N MET A 113 5.62 -7.31 -9.58
CA MET A 113 5.92 -7.73 -10.97
C MET A 113 5.46 -9.17 -11.27
N PHE A 114 5.53 -10.07 -10.29
CA PHE A 114 5.08 -11.46 -10.44
C PHE A 114 3.59 -11.62 -10.20
N LYS A 115 3.03 -10.89 -9.24
CA LYS A 115 1.59 -10.95 -8.90
C LYS A 115 0.72 -10.34 -10.01
N PHE A 116 1.18 -9.23 -10.59
CA PHE A 116 0.43 -8.40 -11.52
C PHE A 116 1.18 -8.22 -12.86
N PRO A 117 1.49 -9.30 -13.59
CA PRO A 117 2.12 -9.21 -14.90
C PRO A 117 1.17 -8.58 -15.93
N ARG A 118 1.67 -8.25 -17.11
CA ARG A 118 0.84 -7.76 -18.22
C ARG A 118 0.02 -8.90 -18.81
N GLU A 119 -1.21 -9.06 -18.33
CA GLU A 119 -2.17 -10.08 -18.75
C GLU A 119 -3.61 -9.59 -18.58
N CYS A 120 -4.59 -10.26 -19.18
CA CYS A 120 -5.99 -10.02 -18.89
C CYS A 120 -6.26 -10.37 -17.42
N LEU A 121 -6.84 -9.43 -16.67
CA LEU A 121 -7.14 -9.65 -15.24
C LEU A 121 -8.08 -10.85 -14.99
N ILE A 122 -8.96 -11.15 -15.95
CA ILE A 122 -10.01 -12.18 -15.80
C ILE A 122 -9.54 -13.55 -16.28
N CYS A 123 -9.10 -13.66 -17.54
CA CYS A 123 -8.74 -14.95 -18.15
C CYS A 123 -7.24 -15.20 -18.29
N HIS A 124 -6.40 -14.30 -17.79
CA HIS A 124 -4.94 -14.41 -17.84
C HIS A 124 -4.35 -14.52 -19.27
N GLU A 125 -5.09 -14.10 -20.31
CA GLU A 125 -4.58 -13.91 -21.66
C GLU A 125 -3.34 -12.99 -21.64
N ARG A 126 -2.28 -13.36 -22.37
CA ARG A 126 -0.97 -12.66 -22.34
C ARG A 126 -0.52 -12.16 -23.70
N ASN A 127 -1.20 -12.58 -24.76
CA ASN A 127 -0.91 -12.13 -26.11
C ASN A 127 -1.12 -10.61 -26.19
N ALA A 128 -0.04 -9.88 -26.44
CA ALA A 128 -0.06 -8.42 -26.41
C ALA A 128 -1.03 -7.82 -27.43
N GLN A 129 -1.23 -8.50 -28.57
CA GLN A 129 -2.16 -8.10 -29.63
C GLN A 129 -3.63 -8.33 -29.26
N SER A 130 -3.89 -9.16 -28.25
CA SER A 130 -5.24 -9.49 -27.78
C SER A 130 -5.63 -8.70 -26.53
N LEU A 131 -4.79 -7.79 -26.05
CA LEU A 131 -4.99 -7.05 -24.79
C LEU A 131 -5.15 -5.55 -25.03
N LYS A 132 -6.17 -4.97 -24.39
CA LYS A 132 -6.33 -3.52 -24.24
C LYS A 132 -6.05 -3.13 -22.79
N VAL A 133 -5.43 -1.96 -22.63
CA VAL A 133 -5.24 -1.33 -21.32
C VAL A 133 -6.41 -0.37 -21.06
N CYS A 134 -7.08 -0.53 -19.92
CA CYS A 134 -8.05 0.46 -19.45
C CYS A 134 -7.30 1.69 -18.92
N GLN A 135 -7.64 2.86 -19.46
CA GLN A 135 -6.96 4.13 -19.10
C GLN A 135 -7.35 4.66 -17.72
N LYS A 136 -8.46 4.17 -17.15
CA LYS A 136 -8.92 4.54 -15.82
C LYS A 136 -8.22 3.75 -14.72
N CYS A 137 -8.27 2.42 -14.81
CA CYS A 137 -7.77 1.53 -13.78
C CYS A 137 -6.37 0.95 -14.05
N ALA A 138 -5.72 1.37 -15.15
CA ALA A 138 -4.40 0.93 -15.59
C ALA A 138 -4.25 -0.60 -15.76
N THR A 139 -5.34 -1.35 -15.84
CA THR A 139 -5.32 -2.82 -15.92
C THR A 139 -5.54 -3.31 -17.36
N CYS A 140 -5.01 -4.48 -17.68
CA CYS A 140 -5.19 -5.11 -18.99
C CYS A 140 -6.41 -6.04 -19.02
N PHE A 141 -7.14 -6.02 -20.13
CA PHE A 141 -8.26 -6.91 -20.42
C PHE A 141 -8.15 -7.43 -21.85
N CYS A 142 -8.65 -8.65 -22.12
CA CYS A 142 -8.65 -9.14 -23.49
C CYS A 142 -9.74 -8.46 -24.31
N ILE A 143 -9.38 -8.04 -25.53
CA ILE A 143 -10.24 -7.27 -26.44
C ILE A 143 -11.53 -8.02 -26.78
N LYS A 144 -11.42 -9.34 -26.91
CA LYS A 144 -12.52 -10.18 -27.38
C LYS A 144 -13.67 -10.27 -26.37
N ASP A 145 -13.34 -10.47 -25.10
CA ASP A 145 -14.33 -10.92 -24.10
C ASP A 145 -14.42 -9.98 -22.88
N HIS A 146 -13.34 -9.28 -22.50
CA HIS A 146 -13.27 -8.61 -21.18
C HIS A 146 -12.97 -7.11 -21.23
N GLU A 147 -12.65 -6.50 -22.38
CA GLU A 147 -12.36 -5.05 -22.47
C GLU A 147 -13.53 -4.20 -21.95
N ASP A 148 -14.74 -4.49 -22.42
CA ASP A 148 -15.99 -3.89 -21.95
C ASP A 148 -16.91 -4.97 -21.35
N GLY A 149 -16.31 -5.98 -20.69
CA GLY A 149 -17.05 -7.04 -20.01
C GLY A 149 -17.76 -6.56 -18.74
N ILE A 150 -18.76 -7.31 -18.27
CA ILE A 150 -19.41 -7.06 -16.97
C ILE A 150 -18.38 -7.19 -15.84
N GLU A 151 -17.48 -8.15 -15.97
CA GLU A 151 -16.38 -8.44 -15.05
C GLU A 151 -15.48 -7.23 -14.85
N HIS A 152 -15.13 -6.51 -15.92
CA HIS A 152 -14.38 -5.27 -15.82
C HIS A 152 -15.22 -4.14 -15.21
N ARG A 153 -16.45 -3.93 -15.69
CA ARG A 153 -17.32 -2.84 -15.20
C ARG A 153 -17.54 -2.89 -13.69
N ASN A 154 -17.71 -4.10 -13.14
CA ASN A 154 -17.97 -4.30 -11.72
C ASN A 154 -16.79 -3.93 -10.80
N ILE A 155 -15.56 -3.93 -11.32
CA ILE A 155 -14.34 -3.71 -10.53
C ILE A 155 -13.52 -2.49 -10.97
N CYS A 156 -13.85 -1.89 -12.12
CA CYS A 156 -13.07 -0.79 -12.71
C CYS A 156 -12.92 0.39 -11.76
N ALA A 157 -14.02 0.82 -11.11
CA ALA A 157 -14.03 1.95 -10.18
C ALA A 157 -13.10 1.70 -8.98
N SER A 158 -13.16 0.51 -8.37
CA SER A 158 -12.29 0.15 -7.25
C SER A 158 -10.82 0.12 -7.66
N LEU A 159 -10.52 -0.43 -8.84
CA LEU A 159 -9.15 -0.47 -9.37
C LEU A 159 -8.63 0.93 -9.78
N GLU A 160 -9.51 1.78 -10.30
CA GLU A 160 -9.22 3.20 -10.56
C GLU A 160 -8.89 3.94 -9.26
N LEU A 161 -9.67 3.73 -8.20
CA LEU A 161 -9.39 4.31 -6.89
C LEU A 161 -8.04 3.85 -6.33
N CYS A 162 -7.73 2.55 -6.42
CA CYS A 162 -6.41 2.04 -6.04
C CYS A 162 -5.28 2.70 -6.85
N PHE A 163 -5.45 2.80 -8.17
CA PHE A 163 -4.46 3.40 -9.05
C PHE A 163 -4.22 4.89 -8.73
N ARG A 164 -5.29 5.65 -8.50
CA ARG A 164 -5.20 7.06 -8.11
C ARG A 164 -4.55 7.25 -6.75
N SER A 165 -4.89 6.39 -5.78
CA SER A 165 -4.26 6.38 -4.44
C SER A 165 -2.75 6.12 -4.54
N ASP A 166 -2.33 5.15 -5.34
CA ASP A 166 -0.91 4.85 -5.58
C ASP A 166 -0.19 6.05 -6.22
N LEU A 167 -0.81 6.71 -7.21
CA LEU A 167 -0.27 7.92 -7.83
C LEU A 167 -0.12 9.07 -6.84
N LEU A 168 -1.11 9.31 -5.98
CA LEU A 168 -1.03 10.32 -4.92
C LEU A 168 0.19 10.09 -4.01
N ALA A 169 0.48 8.84 -3.65
CA ALA A 169 1.63 8.50 -2.81
C ALA A 169 3.00 8.85 -3.45
N THR A 170 3.06 9.08 -4.77
CA THR A 170 4.29 9.44 -5.50
C THR A 170 4.52 10.92 -5.76
N LYS A 171 3.54 11.80 -5.55
CA LYS A 171 3.75 13.24 -5.78
C LYS A 171 4.76 13.79 -4.73
N GLU A 172 5.85 14.38 -5.22
CA GLU A 172 7.06 14.73 -4.48
C GLU A 172 6.96 16.05 -3.68
N ASP A 173 5.87 16.82 -3.84
CA ASP A 173 5.56 18.02 -3.04
C ASP A 173 5.09 17.68 -1.63
N ARG A 174 5.88 16.88 -0.91
CA ARG A 174 5.69 16.55 0.50
C ARG A 174 6.14 17.68 1.42
N THR A 175 5.69 18.90 1.16
CA THR A 175 5.55 19.91 2.21
C THR A 175 4.28 19.57 2.99
N ASN A 176 4.35 18.72 4.03
CA ASN A 176 3.28 18.46 5.03
C ASN A 176 1.82 18.20 4.55
N SER A 177 1.51 18.17 3.25
CA SER A 177 0.14 18.41 2.74
C SER A 177 -0.61 17.16 2.27
N CYS A 178 0.02 15.98 2.24
CA CYS A 178 -0.62 14.72 1.83
C CYS A 178 -0.56 13.60 2.88
N VAL A 179 0.05 13.85 4.05
CA VAL A 179 -0.33 13.06 5.22
C VAL A 179 -1.56 13.80 5.76
N PRO A 180 -2.71 13.13 5.90
CA PRO A 180 -3.86 13.74 6.55
C PRO A 180 -3.39 14.32 7.88
N ASP A 181 -3.70 15.58 8.16
CA ASP A 181 -3.35 16.18 9.44
C ASP A 181 -4.23 15.54 10.52
N MET A 182 -3.80 14.36 10.97
CA MET A 182 -4.52 13.54 11.94
C MET A 182 -4.62 14.24 13.30
N ILE A 183 -3.78 15.25 13.56
CA ILE A 183 -3.86 16.07 14.77
C ILE A 183 -5.05 17.03 14.65
N SER A 184 -5.16 17.75 13.53
CA SER A 184 -6.35 18.57 13.24
C SER A 184 -7.61 17.72 13.20
N TYR A 185 -7.53 16.51 12.62
CA TYR A 185 -8.61 15.53 12.60
C TYR A 185 -9.08 15.19 14.03
N ALA A 186 -8.16 14.77 14.89
CA ALA A 186 -8.46 14.43 16.28
C ALA A 186 -9.01 15.63 17.06
N LYS A 187 -8.51 16.83 16.80
CA LYS A 187 -9.02 18.06 17.41
C LYS A 187 -10.47 18.34 17.00
N HIS A 188 -10.79 18.24 15.72
CA HIS A 188 -12.17 18.45 15.23
C HIS A 188 -13.14 17.42 15.84
N VAL A 189 -12.72 16.17 15.95
CA VAL A 189 -13.50 15.10 16.62
C VAL A 189 -13.71 15.40 18.10
N PHE A 190 -12.74 16.01 18.78
CA PHE A 190 -12.89 16.41 20.18
C PHE A 190 -13.83 17.61 20.33
N ASP A 191 -13.73 18.58 19.42
CA ASP A 191 -14.51 19.84 19.47
C ASP A 191 -15.97 19.65 19.02
N THR A 192 -16.28 18.59 18.26
CA THR A 192 -17.61 18.35 17.67
C THR A 192 -18.06 16.92 17.89
N ASN A 193 -19.32 16.74 18.33
CA ASN A 193 -19.93 15.43 18.55
C ASN A 193 -20.97 15.14 17.46
N ILE A 194 -20.47 14.88 16.25
CA ILE A 194 -21.31 14.55 15.08
C ILE A 194 -21.47 13.04 15.03
N GLU A 195 -22.72 12.57 14.92
CA GLU A 195 -23.00 11.15 14.70
C GLU A 195 -22.53 10.72 13.30
N PHE A 196 -21.91 9.54 13.22
CA PHE A 196 -21.47 8.92 11.98
C PHE A 196 -21.83 7.43 11.99
N LEU A 197 -22.26 6.88 10.85
CA LEU A 197 -22.55 5.45 10.71
C LEU A 197 -21.38 4.68 10.13
N ASP A 198 -20.72 5.26 9.13
CA ASP A 198 -19.64 4.60 8.42
C ASP A 198 -18.42 5.49 8.20
N MET A 199 -17.45 4.98 7.44
CA MET A 199 -16.19 5.65 7.18
C MET A 199 -16.34 6.88 6.30
N ASN A 200 -17.31 6.88 5.37
CA ASN A 200 -17.56 8.02 4.50
C ASN A 200 -18.16 9.16 5.34
N ASP A 201 -19.19 8.88 6.13
CA ASP A 201 -19.78 9.86 7.05
C ASP A 201 -18.71 10.50 7.96
N PHE A 202 -17.79 9.67 8.47
CA PHE A 202 -16.72 10.15 9.33
C PHE A 202 -15.69 11.02 8.60
N ILE A 203 -15.38 10.70 7.34
CA ILE A 203 -14.47 11.51 6.52
C ILE A 203 -15.14 12.81 6.09
N ASP A 204 -16.41 12.75 5.71
CA ASP A 204 -17.19 13.92 5.31
C ASP A 204 -17.38 14.89 6.49
N ALA A 205 -17.62 14.37 7.69
CA ALA A 205 -17.80 15.18 8.89
C ALA A 205 -16.50 15.85 9.38
N TYR A 206 -15.36 15.15 9.30
CA TYR A 206 -14.16 15.54 10.03
C TYR A 206 -12.89 15.71 9.17
N GLY A 207 -12.86 15.20 7.94
CA GLY A 207 -11.67 15.05 7.12
C GLY A 207 -11.05 16.34 6.58
N VAL A 208 -11.73 17.48 6.71
CA VAL A 208 -11.30 18.78 6.13
C VAL A 208 -10.93 18.64 4.64
N ILE A 209 -11.59 17.72 3.94
CA ILE A 209 -11.44 17.53 2.49
C ILE A 209 -12.42 18.50 1.84
N ARG A 210 -11.95 19.42 1.00
CA ARG A 210 -12.84 20.30 0.24
C ARG A 210 -13.32 19.52 -0.99
N ASP A 211 -14.61 19.55 -1.32
CA ASP A 211 -15.16 18.82 -2.48
C ASP A 211 -14.38 19.07 -3.78
N ASP A 212 -13.94 20.30 -4.02
CA ASP A 212 -13.15 20.67 -5.21
C ASP A 212 -11.73 20.05 -5.25
N SER A 213 -11.25 19.54 -4.11
CA SER A 213 -9.90 19.00 -3.95
C SER A 213 -9.79 17.48 -4.10
N ASP A 214 -10.91 16.75 -4.07
CA ASP A 214 -10.94 15.29 -4.19
C ASP A 214 -12.03 14.76 -5.14
N PRO A 215 -12.11 15.24 -6.39
CA PRO A 215 -13.14 14.81 -7.34
C PRO A 215 -13.06 13.30 -7.68
N ASP A 216 -11.96 12.65 -7.30
CA ASP A 216 -11.70 11.24 -7.55
C ASP A 216 -11.77 10.33 -6.31
N GLY A 217 -12.04 10.89 -5.12
CA GLY A 217 -12.14 10.16 -3.85
C GLY A 217 -10.81 9.59 -3.35
N ALA A 218 -9.69 9.92 -3.98
CA ALA A 218 -8.39 9.32 -3.67
C ALA A 218 -7.78 9.92 -2.38
N LEU A 219 -8.09 11.17 -2.02
CA LEU A 219 -7.73 11.73 -0.72
C LEU A 219 -8.56 11.10 0.39
N ALA A 220 -9.88 10.96 0.22
CA ALA A 220 -10.73 10.24 1.16
C ALA A 220 -10.23 8.81 1.37
N ALA A 221 -9.86 8.11 0.29
CA ALA A 221 -9.25 6.79 0.38
C ALA A 221 -7.91 6.78 1.14
N ASP A 222 -7.08 7.81 1.00
CA ASP A 222 -5.84 7.93 1.79
C ASP A 222 -6.14 8.14 3.29
N HIS A 223 -7.05 9.06 3.62
CA HIS A 223 -7.52 9.30 5.00
C HIS A 223 -8.06 8.01 5.65
N SER A 224 -8.84 7.24 4.89
CA SER A 224 -9.41 5.96 5.32
C SER A 224 -8.35 4.98 5.85
N GLN A 225 -7.13 5.01 5.30
CA GLN A 225 -6.04 4.13 5.74
C GLN A 225 -5.59 4.45 7.16
N TYR A 226 -5.60 5.72 7.57
CA TYR A 226 -5.23 6.12 8.93
C TYR A 226 -6.33 5.78 9.94
N LEU A 227 -7.58 5.84 9.49
CA LEU A 227 -8.77 5.75 10.33
C LEU A 227 -9.28 4.32 10.53
N THR A 228 -9.02 3.42 9.58
CA THR A 228 -9.59 2.06 9.61
C THR A 228 -9.32 1.32 10.91
N ARG A 229 -8.10 1.40 11.46
CA ARG A 229 -7.76 0.70 12.71
C ARG A 229 -8.46 1.31 13.95
N PRO A 230 -8.30 2.61 14.26
CA PRO A 230 -8.94 3.22 15.42
C PRO A 230 -10.47 3.16 15.36
N LEU A 231 -11.08 3.43 14.20
CA LEU A 231 -12.54 3.38 14.04
C LEU A 231 -13.09 1.96 14.14
N THR A 232 -12.39 0.95 13.59
CA THR A 232 -12.80 -0.44 13.76
C THR A 232 -12.83 -0.83 15.24
N LEU A 233 -11.81 -0.44 16.01
CA LEU A 233 -11.80 -0.70 17.45
C LEU A 233 -12.94 0.04 18.15
N PHE A 234 -13.14 1.33 17.86
CA PHE A 234 -14.23 2.12 18.43
C PHE A 234 -15.61 1.51 18.15
N CYS A 235 -15.88 1.11 16.90
CA CYS A 235 -17.11 0.44 16.52
C CYS A 235 -17.29 -0.89 17.26
N ALA A 236 -16.24 -1.70 17.39
CA ALA A 236 -16.29 -2.95 18.15
C ALA A 236 -16.59 -2.68 19.64
N MET A 237 -16.00 -1.65 20.23
CA MET A 237 -16.26 -1.27 21.63
C MET A 237 -17.73 -0.87 21.82
N ARG A 238 -18.32 -0.09 20.90
CA ARG A 238 -19.74 0.28 20.94
C ARG A 238 -20.65 -0.94 20.84
N LEU A 239 -20.37 -1.85 19.89
CA LEU A 239 -21.14 -3.08 19.68
C LEU A 239 -21.10 -4.02 20.90
N LEU A 240 -19.96 -4.07 21.59
CA LEU A 240 -19.77 -4.91 22.76
C LEU A 240 -20.16 -4.22 24.08
N HIS A 241 -20.66 -2.98 24.02
CA HIS A 241 -20.89 -2.12 25.18
C HIS A 241 -19.68 -2.06 26.12
N TYR A 242 -18.48 -2.08 25.54
CA TYR A 242 -17.23 -2.06 26.28
C TYR A 242 -16.78 -0.61 26.52
N SER A 243 -16.56 -0.27 27.78
CA SER A 243 -15.97 1.00 28.20
C SER A 243 -14.70 0.72 29.03
N PRO A 244 -13.54 1.31 28.67
CA PRO A 244 -12.33 1.20 29.46
C PRO A 244 -12.54 1.73 30.89
N ARG A 245 -12.00 1.03 31.89
CA ARG A 245 -12.16 1.43 33.30
C ARG A 245 -11.30 2.66 33.61
N SER A 246 -11.93 3.73 34.11
CA SER A 246 -11.39 5.10 34.31
C SER A 246 -10.03 5.24 35.02
N ASN A 247 -9.54 4.21 35.72
CA ASN A 247 -8.34 4.29 36.57
C ASN A 247 -7.17 3.42 36.09
N LYS A 248 -7.19 2.94 34.85
CA LYS A 248 -6.11 2.11 34.29
C LYS A 248 -5.76 2.56 32.88
N ASP A 249 -4.48 2.42 32.53
CA ASP A 249 -3.99 2.62 31.18
C ASP A 249 -4.72 1.68 30.21
N PHE A 250 -5.14 2.22 29.06
CA PHE A 250 -5.79 1.43 28.02
C PHE A 250 -4.74 1.00 27.01
N VAL A 251 -4.47 -0.31 26.94
CA VAL A 251 -3.43 -0.87 26.07
C VAL A 251 -4.07 -1.63 24.91
N VAL A 252 -3.73 -1.25 23.69
CA VAL A 252 -4.17 -1.91 22.46
C VAL A 252 -3.01 -2.65 21.83
N HIS A 253 -3.15 -3.96 21.66
CA HIS A 253 -2.17 -4.80 20.98
C HIS A 253 -2.58 -5.01 19.52
N VAL A 254 -1.80 -4.48 18.58
CA VAL A 254 -1.97 -4.68 17.14
C VAL A 254 -1.10 -5.86 16.71
N VAL A 255 -1.71 -7.05 16.69
CA VAL A 255 -1.03 -8.31 16.33
C VAL A 255 -0.99 -8.48 14.81
N GLY A 256 0.16 -8.92 14.29
CA GLY A 256 0.38 -9.02 12.85
C GLY A 256 0.71 -7.69 12.17
N ALA A 257 1.09 -6.66 12.95
CA ALA A 257 1.37 -5.33 12.43
C ALA A 257 2.49 -5.36 11.38
N SER A 258 2.19 -4.78 10.22
CA SER A 258 3.11 -4.61 9.10
C SER A 258 3.56 -3.16 8.99
N ARG A 259 4.32 -2.85 7.93
CA ARG A 259 4.66 -1.46 7.60
C ARG A 259 3.41 -0.58 7.38
N ALA A 260 2.29 -1.16 6.97
CA ALA A 260 1.04 -0.41 6.78
C ALA A 260 0.52 0.15 8.11
N GLU A 261 0.48 -0.67 9.16
CA GLU A 261 0.09 -0.25 10.51
C GLU A 261 1.09 0.77 11.07
N GLU A 262 2.39 0.53 10.86
CA GLU A 262 3.46 1.43 11.30
C GLU A 262 3.33 2.83 10.67
N CYS A 263 3.07 2.91 9.36
CA CYS A 263 2.90 4.18 8.65
C CYS A 263 1.64 4.96 9.06
N THR A 264 0.63 4.28 9.59
CA THR A 264 -0.68 4.85 9.92
C THR A 264 -0.87 5.07 11.43
N LEU A 265 0.19 4.91 12.22
CA LEU A 265 0.15 5.01 13.69
C LEU A 265 -0.46 6.34 14.19
N ILE A 266 -0.20 7.45 13.51
CA ILE A 266 -0.70 8.77 13.91
C ILE A 266 -2.25 8.85 13.90
N GLY A 267 -2.92 7.97 13.15
CA GLY A 267 -4.39 7.92 13.14
C GLY A 267 -5.00 7.51 14.47
N TRP A 268 -4.24 6.83 15.35
CA TRP A 268 -4.74 6.39 16.66
C TRP A 268 -5.07 7.54 17.62
N GLU A 269 -4.58 8.76 17.36
CA GLU A 269 -4.98 9.97 18.11
C GLU A 269 -6.50 10.19 18.09
N VAL A 270 -7.15 9.84 16.98
CA VAL A 270 -8.61 9.95 16.81
C VAL A 270 -9.36 9.09 17.82
N LEU A 271 -8.85 7.89 18.15
CA LEU A 271 -9.49 7.01 19.12
C LEU A 271 -9.52 7.65 20.51
N SER A 272 -8.44 8.30 20.92
CA SER A 272 -8.35 8.97 22.21
C SER A 272 -9.42 10.06 22.36
N CYS A 273 -9.68 10.81 21.28
CA CYS A 273 -10.73 11.83 21.26
C CYS A 273 -12.13 11.20 21.29
N LEU A 274 -12.38 10.16 20.48
CA LEU A 274 -13.69 9.49 20.41
C LEU A 274 -14.14 8.84 21.70
N LEU A 275 -13.20 8.35 22.51
CA LEU A 275 -13.55 7.72 23.78
C LEU A 275 -13.85 8.75 24.88
N GLU A 276 -13.55 10.04 24.66
CA GLU A 276 -13.69 11.12 25.65
C GLU A 276 -12.99 10.83 27.00
N ILE A 277 -11.98 9.95 27.00
CA ILE A 277 -11.35 9.48 28.25
C ILE A 277 -10.06 10.25 28.54
N VAL A 278 -9.87 10.61 29.81
CA VAL A 278 -8.66 11.25 30.36
C VAL A 278 -7.52 10.24 30.62
N MET A 279 -7.62 9.01 30.12
CA MET A 279 -6.63 7.95 30.35
C MET A 279 -5.64 7.84 29.18
N SER A 280 -4.40 7.45 29.47
CA SER A 280 -3.40 7.20 28.44
C SER A 280 -3.75 5.96 27.62
N VAL A 281 -3.77 6.13 26.29
CA VAL A 281 -3.89 5.03 25.33
C VAL A 281 -2.50 4.63 24.85
N THR A 282 -2.16 3.36 25.01
CA THR A 282 -0.88 2.78 24.60
C THR A 282 -1.09 1.82 23.44
N ILE A 283 -0.43 2.05 22.30
CA ILE A 283 -0.51 1.19 21.12
C ILE A 283 0.76 0.32 21.04
N VAL A 284 0.58 -0.99 21.14
CA VAL A 284 1.65 -2.00 21.06
C VAL A 284 1.55 -2.74 19.73
N MET A 285 2.47 -2.47 18.81
CA MET A 285 2.53 -3.13 17.50
C MET A 285 3.42 -4.38 17.55
N ILE A 286 2.88 -5.51 17.10
CA ILE A 286 3.55 -6.81 17.14
C ILE A 286 3.56 -7.40 15.73
N GLY A 287 4.72 -7.40 15.07
CA GLY A 287 4.87 -8.08 13.79
C GLY A 287 6.31 -8.14 13.27
N PRO A 288 6.60 -9.10 12.38
CA PRO A 288 7.97 -9.36 11.89
C PRO A 288 8.46 -8.35 10.84
N GLU A 289 7.58 -7.49 10.32
CA GLU A 289 7.89 -6.54 9.25
C GLU A 289 8.19 -5.12 9.74
N LEU A 290 7.99 -4.86 11.03
CA LEU A 290 8.22 -3.55 11.66
C LEU A 290 9.71 -3.19 11.60
N LYS A 291 10.01 -1.97 11.16
CA LYS A 291 11.41 -1.52 10.95
C LYS A 291 11.90 -0.61 12.06
N TYR A 292 11.04 0.21 12.63
CA TYR A 292 11.44 1.21 13.63
C TYR A 292 11.03 0.80 15.04
N LYS A 293 11.93 1.04 15.99
CA LYS A 293 11.53 1.35 17.36
C LYS A 293 11.27 2.85 17.39
N TYR A 294 10.02 3.26 17.23
CA TYR A 294 9.66 4.67 17.33
C TYR A 294 9.71 5.10 18.80
N THR A 295 10.68 5.93 19.18
CA THR A 295 10.59 6.71 20.41
C THR A 295 10.14 8.10 19.98
N SER A 296 8.89 8.48 20.24
CA SER A 296 8.48 9.86 19.95
C SER A 296 9.29 10.77 20.87
N ASN A 297 9.85 11.84 20.30
CA ASN A 297 10.04 13.04 21.09
C ASN A 297 8.64 13.59 21.30
N ALA A 298 8.24 13.70 22.56
CA ALA A 298 7.00 14.35 22.96
C ALA A 298 6.83 15.66 22.17
N CYS A 299 5.64 15.87 21.63
CA CYS A 299 5.23 17.19 21.20
C CYS A 299 5.06 18.01 22.48
N ASP A 300 5.94 18.99 22.71
CA ASP A 300 5.69 20.06 23.67
C ASP A 300 5.70 21.39 22.89
N PRO A 301 4.71 22.29 23.04
CA PRO A 301 3.79 22.38 24.18
C PRO A 301 2.30 22.33 23.78
N CYS A 302 1.62 21.25 24.18
CA CYS A 302 0.26 21.36 24.68
C CYS A 302 0.37 21.84 26.14
N THR A 303 0.64 23.13 26.34
CA THR A 303 0.63 23.76 27.68
C THR A 303 -0.80 23.91 28.18
N SER A 304 -1.39 22.79 28.58
CA SER A 304 -2.39 22.74 29.64
C SER A 304 -2.00 21.53 30.48
N SER A 305 -1.62 21.80 31.73
CA SER A 305 -1.36 20.80 32.75
C SER A 305 -2.54 19.84 32.85
N ASP A 306 -2.44 18.69 32.17
CA ASP A 306 -2.95 17.37 32.57
C ASP A 306 -2.81 16.39 31.38
N ASN A 307 -1.71 15.62 31.43
CA ASN A 307 -1.50 14.31 30.81
C ASN A 307 -1.99 14.04 29.37
N LYS A 308 -1.08 14.04 28.39
CA LYS A 308 -1.18 13.18 27.18
C LYS A 308 0.22 12.78 26.67
N SER A 309 0.67 11.57 27.00
CA SER A 309 1.86 10.96 26.36
C SER A 309 1.49 9.60 25.78
N LEU A 310 1.63 9.47 24.47
CA LEU A 310 1.56 8.21 23.74
C LEU A 310 2.91 7.51 23.89
N PHE A 311 2.94 6.42 24.65
CA PHE A 311 4.13 5.58 24.78
C PHE A 311 4.09 4.43 23.77
N LEU A 312 5.18 4.26 23.03
CA LEU A 312 5.37 3.15 22.10
C LEU A 312 6.37 2.13 22.68
N SER A 313 6.01 0.84 22.67
CA SER A 313 6.89 -0.24 23.14
C SER A 313 6.94 -1.43 22.18
N THR A 314 8.05 -1.44 21.42
CA THR A 314 8.92 -2.54 20.94
C THR A 314 8.39 -3.95 20.58
N THR A 315 8.90 -4.38 19.41
CA THR A 315 9.03 -5.73 18.82
C THR A 315 9.13 -6.91 19.81
N MET A 316 8.18 -7.83 19.73
CA MET A 316 8.35 -9.21 20.21
C MET A 316 8.45 -10.17 19.00
N ARG A 317 9.58 -10.85 18.86
CA ARG A 317 9.69 -12.01 17.97
C ARG A 317 9.07 -13.21 18.68
N TYR A 318 8.15 -13.91 18.02
CA TYR A 318 7.38 -15.05 18.54
C TYR A 318 8.25 -16.26 18.99
N THR A 319 9.58 -16.20 18.80
CA THR A 319 10.48 -17.34 19.04
C THR A 319 11.27 -17.30 20.35
N THR A 320 11.13 -16.27 21.19
CA THR A 320 12.00 -16.15 22.39
C THR A 320 11.30 -16.34 23.73
N THR A 321 9.96 -16.41 23.80
CA THR A 321 9.25 -16.48 25.09
C THR A 321 8.76 -17.86 25.53
N MET A 322 8.85 -18.91 24.70
CA MET A 322 8.52 -20.28 25.15
C MET A 322 9.71 -21.10 25.68
N TYR A 323 10.93 -20.54 25.70
CA TYR A 323 12.08 -21.19 26.34
C TYR A 323 12.39 -20.66 27.75
N ALA A 324 12.01 -19.43 28.08
CA ALA A 324 12.28 -18.85 29.40
C ALA A 324 11.23 -19.21 30.46
N ALA A 325 10.00 -19.57 30.07
CA ALA A 325 8.92 -19.95 31.01
C ALA A 325 8.93 -21.44 31.42
N ARG A 326 10.01 -22.18 31.15
CA ARG A 326 10.17 -23.58 31.61
C ARG A 326 11.29 -23.80 32.62
N HIS A 327 12.08 -22.78 32.98
CA HIS A 327 13.22 -22.93 33.90
C HIS A 327 13.47 -21.71 34.81
N SER A 328 12.42 -21.08 35.33
CA SER A 328 12.54 -20.08 36.41
C SER A 328 11.42 -20.23 37.42
#